data_AF-A0AAU9JPK4-F1
#
_entry.id   AF-A0AAU9JPK4-F1
#
_cell.length_a   1.000
_cell.length_b   1.000
_cell.length_c   1.000
_cell.angle_alpha   90.00
_cell.angle_beta   90.00
_cell.angle_gamma   90.00
#
_symmetry.space_group_name_H-M   'P 1'
#
loop_
_entity.id
_entity.type
_entity.pdbx_description
1 polymer ?
#
loop_
_entity_poly.entity_id
_entity_poly.type
_entity_poly.pdbx_seq_one_letter_code
_entity_poly.pdbx_strand_id
1 'polypeptide(L)'
;MEIRNSDFSTLPHEFSRSSHRSNTSYLVDQSADKSAYKKDKACAVCNTNFSILGLTQKHHCNFCYRGVCWKCSLQQAYHPDMHEMTRICDQCYNKSIQTKISKEFESSLGDVKNEIKELKEKLQSEQRTSRSEKIVKTQIKGELTKIVEKNKETENELSKKIEESEKANEEIENENQKLNEEIDEILKNEENIDGELKSIQSQIEEGLQDLKNYQLKIEEIKNLNSKEINNNQKKNSAIKKAEKIQEKLDGEKLQREKEETDKNQRIERSKKEIDEVKRMNTRLIHKIQELQENEDTEEEIRKSLETPNRLSERLSITPRMGDPYKLLRDQLKSQIEEISKLQLEIKNSKNESTFTLNKESMRDPFERDQCKCVLQ
;
A
#
# COMPACT_ATOMS: atom_id res chain seq x y z
N MET A 1 -6.84 52.64 -31.27
CA MET A 1 -5.94 53.62 -31.92
C MET A 1 -6.82 54.74 -32.45
N GLU A 2 -7.02 55.79 -31.65
CA GLU A 2 -7.87 56.93 -32.01
C GLU A 2 -7.00 58.01 -32.64
N ILE A 3 -7.24 58.29 -33.92
CA ILE A 3 -6.57 59.37 -34.66
C ILE A 3 -7.37 60.66 -34.40
N ARG A 4 -6.81 61.55 -33.57
CA ARG A 4 -7.33 62.91 -33.37
C ARG A 4 -7.07 63.75 -34.62
N ASN A 5 -8.14 64.17 -35.28
CA ASN A 5 -8.11 65.23 -36.28
C ASN A 5 -7.91 66.57 -35.57
N SER A 6 -6.78 67.22 -35.82
CA SER A 6 -6.48 68.57 -35.34
C SER A 6 -7.04 69.61 -36.29
N ASP A 7 -7.85 70.51 -35.73
CA ASP A 7 -8.48 71.65 -36.37
C ASP A 7 -7.47 72.59 -37.06
N PHE A 8 -7.71 72.82 -38.36
CA PHE A 8 -6.99 73.79 -39.17
C PHE A 8 -7.93 74.96 -39.48
N SER A 9 -8.01 75.92 -38.58
CA SER A 9 -8.81 77.14 -38.80
C SER A 9 -8.18 78.34 -38.11
N THR A 10 -7.41 79.14 -38.85
CA THR A 10 -7.37 80.60 -38.71
C THR A 10 -6.63 81.23 -39.89
N LEU A 11 -7.40 81.82 -40.80
CA LEU A 11 -6.89 82.71 -41.86
C LEU A 11 -6.74 84.13 -41.30
N PRO A 12 -5.66 84.86 -41.60
CA PRO A 12 -5.53 86.26 -41.22
C PRO A 12 -6.28 87.14 -42.23
N HIS A 13 -7.21 87.96 -41.73
CA HIS A 13 -7.99 88.91 -42.51
C HIS A 13 -7.68 90.34 -42.05
N GLU A 14 -6.61 90.96 -42.56
CA GLU A 14 -6.44 92.41 -42.48
C GLU A 14 -5.79 92.96 -43.77
N PHE A 15 -6.62 93.13 -44.80
CA PHE A 15 -6.28 93.99 -45.95
C PHE A 15 -6.48 95.45 -45.56
N SER A 16 -5.40 96.04 -45.04
CA SER A 16 -5.29 97.48 -44.76
C SER A 16 -5.25 98.26 -46.08
N ARG A 17 -6.36 98.93 -46.44
CA ARG A 17 -6.43 99.82 -47.61
C ARG A 17 -5.79 101.17 -47.28
N SER A 18 -4.51 101.35 -47.64
CA SER A 18 -3.86 102.66 -47.57
C SER A 18 -4.43 103.58 -48.66
N SER A 19 -4.97 104.73 -48.23
CA SER A 19 -5.42 105.81 -49.13
C SER A 19 -4.21 106.62 -49.59
N HIS A 20 -3.45 106.10 -50.55
CA HIS A 20 -2.46 106.91 -51.26
C HIS A 20 -3.17 107.86 -52.23
N ARG A 21 -3.15 109.15 -51.93
CA ARG A 21 -3.39 110.22 -52.92
C ARG A 21 -2.24 110.18 -53.93
N SER A 22 -2.38 109.35 -54.94
CA SER A 22 -1.41 109.25 -56.04
C SER A 22 -1.38 110.59 -56.77
N ASN A 23 -0.27 111.31 -56.63
CA ASN A 23 0.04 112.52 -57.37
C ASN A 23 0.18 112.13 -58.85
N THR A 24 -0.89 112.31 -59.64
CA THR A 24 -0.95 111.82 -61.02
C THR A 24 -0.13 112.73 -61.94
N SER A 25 1.14 112.41 -62.10
CA SER A 25 1.98 112.89 -63.19
C SER A 25 1.39 112.40 -64.53
N TYR A 26 0.77 113.31 -65.28
CA TYR A 26 0.24 113.01 -66.60
C TYR A 26 1.41 112.83 -67.58
N LEU A 27 1.74 111.58 -67.91
CA LEU A 27 2.73 111.24 -68.92
C LEU A 27 2.16 111.46 -70.32
N VAL A 28 2.14 112.72 -70.75
CA VAL A 28 1.95 113.04 -72.17
C VAL A 28 3.34 113.16 -72.79
N ASP A 29 3.53 112.44 -73.89
CA ASP A 29 4.75 112.44 -74.70
C ASP A 29 5.24 113.88 -74.96
N GLN A 30 6.35 114.24 -74.31
CA GLN A 30 6.97 115.57 -74.33
C GLN A 30 7.91 115.78 -75.52
N SER A 31 7.89 114.88 -76.51
CA SER A 31 8.73 115.01 -77.70
C SER A 31 8.40 116.23 -78.58
N ALA A 32 7.38 117.03 -78.22
CA ALA A 32 7.09 118.30 -78.86
C ALA A 32 8.11 119.37 -78.42
N ASP A 33 8.90 119.85 -79.37
CA ASP A 33 9.81 120.98 -79.22
C ASP A 33 9.09 122.20 -78.59
N LYS A 34 9.52 122.58 -77.37
CA LYS A 34 8.97 123.68 -76.56
C LYS A 34 8.99 125.03 -77.28
N SER A 35 9.77 125.17 -78.35
CA SER A 35 9.81 126.38 -79.19
C SER A 35 8.58 126.57 -80.07
N ALA A 36 7.68 125.59 -80.17
CA ALA A 36 6.62 125.58 -81.18
C ALA A 36 5.21 125.87 -80.62
N TYR A 37 4.98 127.02 -79.98
CA TYR A 37 3.61 127.57 -79.95
C TYR A 37 3.17 127.81 -81.39
N LYS A 38 2.30 126.94 -81.91
CA LYS A 38 1.96 127.00 -83.32
C LYS A 38 1.05 128.19 -83.60
N LYS A 39 1.32 128.90 -84.70
CA LYS A 39 0.47 129.98 -85.21
C LYS A 39 -0.79 129.43 -85.88
N ASP A 40 -1.53 128.56 -85.17
CA ASP A 40 -2.80 128.03 -85.63
C ASP A 40 -3.80 129.16 -85.86
N LYS A 41 -4.44 129.17 -87.04
CA LYS A 41 -5.49 130.14 -87.44
C LYS A 41 -6.89 129.72 -86.96
N ALA A 42 -7.05 128.45 -86.58
CA ALA A 42 -8.28 127.86 -86.08
C ALA A 42 -7.99 126.95 -84.89
N CYS A 43 -9.01 126.66 -84.08
CA CYS A 43 -8.90 125.76 -82.94
C CYS A 43 -8.50 124.35 -83.39
N ALA A 44 -7.42 123.80 -82.83
CA ALA A 44 -6.92 122.47 -83.16
C ALA A 44 -7.86 121.30 -82.77
N VAL A 45 -8.93 121.58 -82.03
CA VAL A 45 -9.92 120.57 -81.60
C VAL A 45 -11.19 120.62 -82.44
N CYS A 46 -11.85 121.78 -82.50
CA CYS A 46 -13.13 121.94 -83.22
C CYS A 46 -13.03 122.66 -84.57
N ASN A 47 -11.83 123.08 -84.97
CA ASN A 47 -11.54 123.81 -86.22
C ASN A 47 -12.26 125.17 -86.36
N THR A 48 -12.84 125.74 -85.31
CA THR A 48 -13.38 127.12 -85.33
C THR A 48 -12.27 128.15 -85.53
N ASN A 49 -12.42 129.03 -86.52
CA ASN A 49 -11.46 130.10 -86.80
C ASN A 49 -11.34 131.09 -85.64
N PHE A 50 -10.12 131.52 -85.33
CA PHE A 50 -9.91 132.61 -84.37
C PHE A 50 -10.21 133.94 -85.07
N SER A 51 -11.18 134.69 -84.56
CA SER A 51 -11.55 135.97 -85.15
C SER A 51 -10.65 137.10 -84.64
N ILE A 52 -10.18 137.95 -85.56
CA ILE A 52 -9.46 139.19 -85.24
C ILE A 52 -10.36 140.13 -84.41
N LEU A 53 -11.68 140.06 -84.60
CA LEU A 53 -12.69 140.86 -83.90
C LEU A 53 -13.04 140.33 -82.49
N GLY A 54 -12.27 139.37 -81.95
CA GLY A 54 -12.35 138.99 -80.52
C GLY A 54 -13.48 138.05 -80.13
N LEU A 55 -14.40 137.67 -81.03
CA LEU A 55 -15.50 136.74 -80.73
C LEU A 55 -15.06 135.33 -80.31
N THR A 56 -13.83 134.93 -80.65
CA THR A 56 -13.25 133.65 -80.22
C THR A 56 -11.78 133.85 -79.91
N GLN A 57 -11.48 134.02 -78.62
CA GLN A 57 -10.11 134.19 -78.16
C GLN A 57 -9.31 132.89 -78.34
N LYS A 58 -8.07 133.04 -78.82
CA LYS A 58 -7.10 131.95 -78.93
C LYS A 58 -6.44 131.72 -77.56
N HIS A 59 -6.55 130.50 -77.06
CA HIS A 59 -5.74 129.98 -75.96
C HIS A 59 -4.73 128.98 -76.51
N HIS A 60 -3.75 128.60 -75.69
CA HIS A 60 -2.82 127.53 -76.04
C HIS A 60 -2.95 126.38 -75.05
N CYS A 61 -2.88 125.16 -75.57
CA CYS A 61 -2.73 123.98 -74.74
C CYS A 61 -1.26 123.84 -74.34
N ASN A 62 -0.96 123.78 -73.04
CA ASN A 62 0.43 123.68 -72.56
C ASN A 62 1.07 122.31 -72.77
N PHE A 63 0.33 121.34 -73.31
CA PHE A 63 0.81 119.98 -73.57
C PHE A 63 1.15 119.73 -75.04
N CYS A 64 0.35 120.23 -75.99
CA CYS A 64 0.63 120.09 -77.43
C CYS A 64 1.02 121.40 -78.11
N TYR A 65 1.03 122.51 -77.36
CA TYR A 65 1.39 123.86 -77.81
C TYR A 65 0.57 124.38 -79.01
N ARG A 66 -0.62 123.79 -79.25
CA ARG A 66 -1.57 124.20 -80.30
C ARG A 66 -2.55 125.26 -79.81
N GLY A 67 -3.03 126.08 -80.75
CA GLY A 67 -4.11 127.03 -80.54
C GLY A 67 -5.46 126.37 -80.35
N VAL A 68 -6.19 126.71 -79.28
CA VAL A 68 -7.51 126.16 -78.96
C VAL A 68 -8.47 127.25 -78.47
N CYS A 69 -9.77 127.07 -78.70
CA CYS A 69 -10.78 127.97 -78.15
C CYS A 69 -11.09 127.64 -76.68
N TRP A 70 -11.74 128.56 -75.97
CA TRP A 70 -12.11 128.39 -74.56
C TRP A 70 -12.88 127.08 -74.30
N LYS A 71 -13.88 126.80 -75.15
CA LYS A 71 -14.76 125.62 -75.01
C LYS A 71 -14.01 124.29 -75.13
N CYS A 72 -12.92 124.24 -75.90
CA CYS A 72 -12.12 123.03 -76.13
C CYS A 72 -10.91 122.91 -75.19
N SER A 73 -10.82 123.78 -74.18
CA SER A 73 -9.71 123.84 -73.23
C SER A 73 -10.17 124.21 -71.83
N LEU A 74 -11.34 123.71 -71.42
CA LEU A 74 -11.90 123.95 -70.10
C LEU A 74 -11.12 123.22 -69.00
N GLN A 75 -10.38 122.18 -69.37
CA GLN A 75 -9.65 121.34 -68.43
C GLN A 75 -8.28 121.93 -68.09
N GLN A 76 -7.84 121.67 -66.87
CA GLN A 76 -6.48 121.93 -66.41
C GLN A 76 -5.84 120.62 -65.98
N ALA A 77 -4.55 120.45 -66.25
CA ALA A 77 -3.78 119.30 -65.78
C ALA A 77 -2.42 119.74 -65.24
N TYR A 78 -1.91 118.94 -64.31
CA TYR A 78 -0.59 119.16 -63.73
C TYR A 78 0.47 118.97 -64.81
N HIS A 79 1.22 120.03 -65.11
CA HIS A 79 2.29 119.97 -66.09
C HIS A 79 3.54 119.38 -65.42
N PRO A 80 4.10 118.27 -65.92
CA PRO A 80 5.26 117.61 -65.31
C PRO A 80 6.48 118.54 -65.15
N ASP A 81 6.78 119.38 -66.15
CA ASP A 81 7.97 120.24 -66.10
C ASP A 81 7.77 121.57 -65.37
N MET A 82 6.57 122.16 -65.45
CA MET A 82 6.28 123.46 -64.81
C MET A 82 5.84 123.29 -63.36
N HIS A 83 5.52 122.06 -62.95
CA HIS A 83 5.06 121.71 -61.62
C HIS A 83 3.81 122.47 -61.14
N GLU A 84 2.96 122.92 -62.07
CA GLU A 84 1.74 123.68 -61.79
C GLU A 84 0.54 123.18 -62.64
N MET A 85 -0.68 123.54 -62.22
CA MET A 85 -1.89 123.23 -62.97
C MET A 85 -2.03 124.18 -64.16
N THR A 86 -1.91 123.63 -65.36
CA THR A 86 -1.92 124.41 -66.60
C THR A 86 -3.11 124.05 -67.50
N ARG A 87 -3.50 124.98 -68.38
CA ARG A 87 -4.58 124.76 -69.34
C ARG A 87 -4.16 123.74 -70.39
N ILE A 88 -5.04 122.78 -70.65
CA ILE A 88 -4.87 121.78 -71.69
C ILE A 88 -6.12 121.69 -72.57
N CYS A 89 -5.96 121.18 -73.79
CA CYS A 89 -7.10 120.90 -74.65
C CYS A 89 -7.74 119.55 -74.31
N ASP A 90 -9.01 119.40 -74.67
CA ASP A 90 -9.78 118.18 -74.39
C ASP A 90 -9.14 116.93 -75.02
N GLN A 91 -8.50 117.06 -76.19
CA GLN A 91 -7.77 115.96 -76.82
C GLN A 91 -6.58 115.49 -75.96
N CYS A 92 -5.77 116.43 -75.44
CA CYS A 92 -4.64 116.10 -74.55
C CYS A 92 -5.12 115.51 -73.22
N TYR A 93 -6.23 116.02 -72.68
CA TYR A 93 -6.84 115.50 -71.46
C TYR A 93 -7.35 114.07 -71.64
N ASN A 94 -8.12 113.81 -72.69
CA ASN A 94 -8.65 112.48 -72.98
C ASN A 94 -7.53 111.47 -73.23
N LYS A 95 -6.46 111.87 -73.96
CA LYS A 95 -5.29 111.00 -74.19
C LYS A 95 -4.56 110.65 -72.89
N SER A 96 -4.46 111.59 -71.95
CA SER A 96 -3.80 111.35 -70.67
C SER A 96 -4.61 110.41 -69.77
N ILE A 97 -5.94 110.57 -69.76
CA ILE A 97 -6.86 109.63 -69.11
C ILE A 97 -6.76 108.24 -69.73
N GLN A 98 -6.84 108.14 -71.06
CA GLN A 98 -6.74 106.85 -71.76
C GLN A 98 -5.44 106.12 -71.47
N THR A 99 -4.30 106.84 -71.48
CA THR A 99 -3.00 106.26 -71.13
C THR A 99 -2.99 105.73 -69.70
N LYS A 100 -3.58 106.49 -68.75
CA LYS A 100 -3.65 106.07 -67.35
C LYS A 100 -4.47 104.81 -67.18
N ILE A 101 -5.67 104.80 -67.75
CA ILE A 101 -6.58 103.65 -67.73
C ILE A 101 -5.91 102.43 -68.37
N SER A 102 -5.25 102.61 -69.52
CA SER A 102 -4.54 101.51 -70.21
C SER A 102 -3.42 100.92 -69.35
N LYS A 103 -2.63 101.76 -68.67
CA LYS A 103 -1.57 101.29 -67.76
C LYS A 103 -2.12 100.55 -66.54
N GLU A 104 -3.19 101.06 -65.94
CA GLU A 104 -3.86 100.38 -64.82
C GLU A 104 -4.42 99.02 -65.24
N PHE A 105 -5.02 98.94 -66.44
CA PHE A 105 -5.49 97.67 -67.01
C PHE A 105 -4.34 96.73 -67.37
N GLU A 106 -3.25 97.20 -67.96
CA GLU A 106 -2.08 96.38 -68.27
C GLU A 106 -1.45 95.80 -67.01
N SER A 107 -1.33 96.59 -65.95
CA SER A 107 -0.86 96.10 -64.64
C SER A 107 -1.80 95.02 -64.10
N SER A 108 -3.11 95.30 -64.07
CA SER A 108 -4.11 94.35 -63.55
C SER A 108 -4.15 93.06 -64.38
N LEU A 109 -4.01 93.15 -65.70
CA LEU A 109 -3.90 91.99 -66.60
C LEU A 109 -2.61 91.21 -66.35
N GLY A 110 -1.52 91.89 -66.01
CA GLY A 110 -0.27 91.25 -65.59
C GLY A 110 -0.46 90.43 -64.33
N ASP A 111 -1.11 91.01 -63.31
CA ASP A 111 -1.37 90.34 -62.03
C ASP A 111 -2.28 89.10 -62.22
N VAL A 112 -3.38 89.25 -62.96
CA VAL A 112 -4.29 88.13 -63.29
C VAL A 112 -3.57 87.03 -64.08
N LYS A 113 -2.67 87.39 -65.01
CA LYS A 113 -1.89 86.39 -65.76
C LYS A 113 -0.93 85.62 -64.85
N ASN A 114 -0.30 86.30 -63.90
CA ASN A 114 0.58 85.68 -62.91
C ASN A 114 -0.22 84.73 -62.00
N GLU A 115 -1.38 85.17 -61.51
CA GLU A 115 -2.28 84.34 -60.70
C GLU A 115 -2.75 83.09 -61.47
N ILE A 116 -3.14 83.24 -62.74
CA ILE A 116 -3.51 82.10 -63.61
C ILE A 116 -2.33 81.13 -63.77
N LYS A 117 -1.09 81.64 -63.89
CA LYS A 117 0.10 80.80 -64.01
C LYS A 117 0.34 80.01 -62.72
N GLU A 118 0.27 80.66 -61.56
CA GLU A 118 0.42 80.00 -60.25
C GLU A 118 -0.65 78.95 -60.00
N LEU A 119 -1.92 79.25 -60.33
CA LEU A 119 -3.02 78.30 -60.20
C LEU A 119 -2.85 77.08 -61.13
N LYS A 120 -2.32 77.28 -62.35
CA LYS A 120 -2.01 76.17 -63.25
C LYS A 120 -0.89 75.28 -62.71
N GLU A 121 0.15 75.86 -62.14
CA GLU A 121 1.25 75.10 -61.53
C GLU A 121 0.78 74.30 -60.31
N LYS A 122 -0.07 74.90 -59.45
CA LYS A 122 -0.72 74.20 -58.33
C LYS A 122 -1.63 73.06 -58.79
N LEU A 123 -2.47 73.31 -59.79
CA LEU A 123 -3.33 72.26 -60.36
C LEU A 123 -2.51 71.10 -60.92
N GLN A 124 -1.39 71.40 -61.60
CA GLN A 124 -0.53 70.36 -62.16
C GLN A 124 0.18 69.54 -61.06
N SER A 125 0.65 70.18 -59.99
CA SER A 125 1.27 69.46 -58.87
C SER A 125 0.27 68.57 -58.14
N GLU A 126 -0.96 69.06 -57.91
CA GLU A 126 -2.04 68.28 -57.31
C GLU A 126 -2.48 67.09 -58.19
N GLN A 127 -2.50 67.26 -59.51
CA GLN A 127 -2.74 66.14 -60.42
C GLN A 127 -1.63 65.08 -60.35
N ARG A 128 -0.38 65.48 -60.13
CA ARG A 128 0.74 64.53 -59.96
C ARG A 128 0.61 63.77 -58.64
N THR A 129 0.31 64.45 -57.54
CA THR A 129 0.11 63.80 -56.24
C THR A 129 -1.07 62.83 -56.27
N SER A 130 -2.21 63.24 -56.87
CA SER A 130 -3.38 62.36 -57.04
C SER A 130 -3.06 61.10 -57.87
N ARG A 131 -2.21 61.22 -58.90
CA ARG A 131 -1.75 60.05 -59.68
C ARG A 131 -0.85 59.13 -58.86
N SER A 132 0.11 59.68 -58.11
CA SER A 132 0.98 58.86 -57.24
C SER A 132 0.19 58.16 -56.13
N GLU A 133 -0.79 58.85 -55.53
CA GLU A 133 -1.66 58.25 -54.50
C GLU A 133 -2.47 57.08 -55.05
N LYS A 134 -2.98 57.19 -56.28
CA LYS A 134 -3.67 56.07 -56.94
C LYS A 134 -2.74 54.87 -57.14
N ILE A 135 -1.50 55.10 -57.58
CA ILE A 135 -0.49 54.05 -57.75
C ILE A 135 -0.20 53.37 -56.41
N VAL A 136 0.09 54.14 -55.36
CA VAL A 136 0.35 53.61 -54.02
C VAL A 136 -0.86 52.83 -53.49
N LYS A 137 -2.07 53.35 -53.67
CA LYS A 137 -3.31 52.66 -53.27
C LYS A 137 -3.48 51.32 -54.00
N THR A 138 -3.15 51.24 -55.29
CA THR A 138 -3.19 49.97 -56.03
C THR A 138 -2.11 48.99 -55.57
N GLN A 139 -0.91 49.47 -55.23
CA GLN A 139 0.17 48.64 -54.69
C GLN A 139 -0.21 48.05 -53.32
N ILE A 140 -0.68 48.90 -52.39
CA ILE A 140 -1.15 48.48 -51.06
C ILE A 140 -2.29 47.46 -51.19
N LYS A 141 -3.25 47.68 -52.10
CA LYS A 141 -4.33 46.72 -52.33
C LYS A 141 -3.80 45.36 -52.81
N GLY A 142 -2.80 45.36 -53.69
CA GLY A 142 -2.14 44.13 -54.17
C GLY A 142 -1.39 43.39 -53.05
N GLU A 143 -0.63 44.10 -52.22
CA GLU A 143 0.05 43.51 -51.06
C GLU A 143 -0.94 42.95 -50.04
N LEU A 144 -2.02 43.69 -49.76
CA LEU A 144 -3.08 43.23 -48.86
C LEU A 144 -3.71 41.92 -49.35
N THR A 145 -3.98 41.79 -50.66
CA THR A 145 -4.50 40.53 -51.20
C THR A 145 -3.53 39.36 -51.04
N LYS A 146 -2.23 39.58 -51.22
CA LYS A 146 -1.20 38.54 -51.02
C LYS A 146 -1.09 38.11 -49.56
N ILE A 147 -1.21 39.06 -48.62
CA ILE A 147 -1.18 38.77 -47.18
C ILE A 147 -2.42 37.94 -46.80
N VAL A 148 -3.60 38.31 -47.29
CA VAL A 148 -4.84 37.55 -47.03
C VAL A 148 -4.76 36.13 -47.56
N GLU A 149 -4.21 35.93 -48.76
CA GLU A 149 -4.02 34.59 -49.35
C GLU A 149 -3.06 33.74 -48.53
N LYS A 150 -1.89 34.29 -48.13
CA LYS A 150 -0.94 33.59 -47.24
C LYS A 150 -1.55 33.24 -45.89
N ASN A 151 -2.31 34.15 -45.28
CA ASN A 151 -2.98 33.87 -44.01
C ASN A 151 -3.97 32.71 -44.15
N LYS A 152 -4.72 32.66 -45.26
CA LYS A 152 -5.64 31.55 -45.55
C LYS A 152 -4.90 30.23 -45.73
N GLU A 153 -3.74 30.23 -46.40
CA GLU A 153 -2.89 29.03 -46.51
C GLU A 153 -2.41 28.55 -45.13
N THR A 154 -1.91 29.45 -44.28
CA THR A 154 -1.47 29.11 -42.93
C THR A 154 -2.61 28.63 -42.04
N GLU A 155 -3.81 29.20 -42.18
CA GLU A 155 -5.00 28.77 -41.46
C GLU A 155 -5.36 27.33 -41.82
N ASN A 156 -5.38 27.01 -43.13
CA ASN A 156 -5.61 25.65 -43.60
C ASN A 156 -4.55 24.65 -43.11
N GLU A 157 -3.28 25.04 -43.05
CA GLU A 157 -2.21 24.19 -42.53
C GLU A 157 -2.39 23.93 -41.03
N LEU A 158 -2.75 24.96 -40.26
CA LEU A 158 -3.04 24.81 -38.83
C LEU A 158 -4.26 23.93 -38.58
N SER A 159 -5.34 24.09 -39.37
CA SER A 159 -6.52 23.22 -39.29
C SER A 159 -6.17 21.74 -39.49
N LYS A 160 -5.31 21.43 -40.49
CA LYS A 160 -4.85 20.05 -40.69
C LYS A 160 -4.05 19.50 -39.51
N LYS A 161 -3.15 20.30 -38.94
CA LYS A 161 -2.37 19.89 -37.76
C LYS A 161 -3.25 19.67 -36.53
N ILE A 162 -4.32 20.45 -36.37
CA ILE A 162 -5.32 20.26 -35.32
C ILE A 162 -6.04 18.93 -35.53
N GLU A 163 -6.55 18.65 -36.74
CA GLU A 163 -7.21 17.37 -37.05
C GLU A 163 -6.30 16.16 -36.84
N GLU A 164 -5.01 16.25 -37.21
CA GLU A 164 -4.01 15.20 -36.96
C GLU A 164 -3.78 14.99 -35.46
N SER A 165 -3.68 16.07 -34.68
CA SER A 165 -3.50 16.00 -33.24
C SER A 165 -4.74 15.45 -32.52
N GLU A 166 -5.95 15.76 -32.99
CA GLU A 166 -7.19 15.24 -32.44
C GLU A 166 -7.29 13.72 -32.63
N LYS A 167 -6.94 13.21 -33.83
CA LYS A 167 -6.87 11.77 -34.09
C LYS A 167 -5.85 11.06 -33.20
N ALA A 168 -4.67 11.63 -33.03
CA ALA A 168 -3.65 11.06 -32.14
C ALA A 168 -4.13 11.01 -30.68
N ASN A 169 -4.86 12.03 -30.23
CA ASN A 169 -5.46 12.03 -28.89
C ASN A 169 -6.55 10.96 -28.74
N GLU A 170 -7.40 10.76 -29.77
CA GLU A 170 -8.41 9.71 -29.78
C GLU A 170 -7.76 8.30 -29.72
N GLU A 171 -6.66 8.08 -30.43
CA GLU A 171 -5.88 6.83 -30.35
C GLU A 171 -5.34 6.60 -28.92
N ILE A 172 -4.75 7.62 -28.30
CA ILE A 172 -4.24 7.55 -26.92
C ILE A 172 -5.38 7.29 -25.92
N GLU A 173 -6.54 7.93 -26.09
CA GLU A 173 -7.71 7.72 -25.22
C GLU A 173 -8.21 6.27 -25.30
N ASN A 174 -8.27 5.71 -26.51
CA ASN A 174 -8.63 4.31 -26.71
C ASN A 174 -7.60 3.33 -26.09
N GLU A 175 -6.31 3.63 -26.17
CA GLU A 175 -5.26 2.82 -25.50
C GLU A 175 -5.39 2.90 -23.97
N ASN A 176 -5.61 4.09 -23.43
CA ASN A 176 -5.83 4.27 -21.99
C ASN A 176 -7.08 3.52 -21.51
N GLN A 177 -8.15 3.48 -22.30
CA GLN A 177 -9.33 2.69 -21.98
C GLN A 177 -9.00 1.20 -21.88
N LYS A 178 -8.26 0.63 -22.84
CA LYS A 178 -7.84 -0.78 -22.80
C LYS A 178 -6.97 -1.09 -21.59
N LEU A 179 -6.01 -0.22 -21.26
CA LEU A 179 -5.17 -0.38 -20.08
C LEU A 179 -5.99 -0.37 -18.78
N ASN A 180 -7.02 0.47 -18.70
CA ASN A 180 -7.91 0.47 -17.53
C ASN A 180 -8.71 -0.83 -17.43
N GLU A 181 -9.19 -1.38 -18.55
CA GLU A 181 -9.87 -2.68 -18.59
C GLU A 181 -8.92 -3.82 -18.12
N GLU A 182 -7.64 -3.78 -18.53
CA GLU A 182 -6.63 -4.73 -18.05
C GLU A 182 -6.34 -4.60 -16.55
N ILE A 183 -6.26 -3.37 -16.03
CA ILE A 183 -6.08 -3.12 -14.59
C ILE A 183 -7.26 -3.68 -13.80
N ASP A 184 -8.50 -3.46 -14.26
CA ASP A 184 -9.69 -3.98 -13.61
C ASP A 184 -9.72 -5.52 -13.59
N GLU A 185 -9.21 -6.18 -14.63
CA GLU A 185 -9.05 -7.64 -14.65
C GLU A 185 -8.01 -8.12 -13.64
N ILE A 186 -6.87 -7.43 -13.54
CA ILE A 186 -5.83 -7.74 -12.56
C ILE A 186 -6.37 -7.60 -11.13
N LEU A 187 -7.10 -6.53 -10.83
CA LEU A 187 -7.69 -6.30 -9.50
C LEU A 187 -8.68 -7.40 -9.11
N LYS A 188 -9.53 -7.86 -10.05
CA LYS A 188 -10.43 -9.00 -9.81
C LYS A 188 -9.66 -10.29 -9.51
N ASN A 189 -8.55 -10.52 -10.21
CA ASN A 189 -7.70 -11.68 -9.97
C ASN A 189 -7.01 -11.60 -8.60
N GLU A 190 -6.57 -10.42 -8.18
CA GLU A 190 -6.03 -10.18 -6.84
C GLU A 190 -7.07 -10.51 -5.75
N GLU A 191 -8.32 -10.04 -5.90
CA GLU A 191 -9.41 -10.37 -4.96
C GLU A 191 -9.68 -11.88 -4.87
N ASN A 192 -9.63 -12.60 -6.00
CA ASN A 192 -9.78 -14.06 -6.03
C ASN A 192 -8.64 -14.76 -5.27
N ILE A 193 -7.39 -14.36 -5.52
CA ILE A 193 -6.20 -14.91 -4.84
C ILE A 193 -6.28 -14.65 -3.32
N ASP A 194 -6.71 -13.45 -2.92
CA ASP A 194 -6.93 -13.13 -1.50
C ASP A 194 -8.01 -14.01 -0.86
N GLY A 195 -9.07 -14.32 -1.61
CA GLY A 195 -10.09 -15.28 -1.21
C GLY A 195 -9.53 -16.68 -0.98
N GLU A 196 -8.72 -17.18 -1.92
CA GLU A 196 -8.04 -18.47 -1.80
C GLU A 196 -7.06 -18.50 -0.62
N LEU A 197 -6.27 -17.43 -0.43
CA LEU A 197 -5.34 -17.31 0.70
C LEU A 197 -6.06 -17.39 2.04
N LYS A 198 -7.19 -16.71 2.21
CA LYS A 198 -8.02 -16.80 3.43
C LYS A 198 -8.54 -18.22 3.66
N SER A 199 -8.97 -18.91 2.60
CA SER A 199 -9.41 -20.30 2.70
C SER A 199 -8.26 -21.22 3.16
N ILE A 200 -7.07 -21.07 2.58
CA ILE A 200 -5.89 -21.84 2.97
C ILE A 200 -5.49 -21.53 4.42
N GLN A 201 -5.52 -20.27 4.84
CA GLN A 201 -5.25 -19.87 6.22
C GLN A 201 -6.21 -20.56 7.21
N SER A 202 -7.51 -20.59 6.89
CA SER A 202 -8.50 -21.29 7.73
C SER A 202 -8.21 -22.79 7.83
N GLN A 203 -7.79 -23.45 6.75
CA GLN A 203 -7.41 -24.87 6.76
C GLN A 203 -6.16 -25.13 7.61
N ILE A 204 -5.18 -24.23 7.55
CA ILE A 204 -3.97 -24.31 8.39
C ILE A 204 -4.33 -24.17 9.87
N GLU A 205 -5.18 -23.21 10.23
CA GLU A 205 -5.65 -23.02 11.60
C GLU A 205 -6.39 -24.25 12.14
N GLU A 206 -7.27 -24.86 11.33
CA GLU A 206 -7.95 -26.11 11.66
C GLU A 206 -6.95 -27.25 11.89
N GLY A 207 -5.98 -27.42 10.98
CA GLY A 207 -4.93 -28.43 11.10
C GLY A 207 -4.04 -28.24 12.34
N LEU A 208 -3.74 -26.99 12.72
CA LEU A 208 -3.01 -26.68 13.95
C LEU A 208 -3.82 -27.04 15.20
N GLN A 209 -5.13 -26.79 15.18
CA GLN A 209 -6.01 -27.16 16.28
C GLN A 209 -6.11 -28.68 16.43
N ASP A 210 -6.19 -29.41 15.33
CA ASP A 210 -6.14 -30.87 15.32
C ASP A 210 -4.82 -31.41 15.87
N LEU A 211 -3.68 -30.84 15.46
CA LEU A 211 -2.37 -31.20 16.00
C LEU A 211 -2.31 -31.01 17.52
N LYS A 212 -2.87 -29.91 18.03
CA LYS A 212 -2.97 -29.65 19.47
C LYS A 212 -3.83 -30.70 20.19
N ASN A 213 -4.95 -31.08 19.59
CA ASN A 213 -5.81 -32.15 20.11
C ASN A 213 -5.07 -33.50 20.15
N TYR A 214 -4.29 -33.83 19.11
CA TYR A 214 -3.46 -35.03 19.09
C TYR A 214 -2.36 -35.00 20.16
N GLN A 215 -1.73 -33.84 20.39
CA GLN A 215 -0.74 -33.69 21.47
C GLN A 215 -1.36 -33.98 22.85
N LEU A 216 -2.55 -33.45 23.13
CA LEU A 216 -3.27 -33.73 24.39
C LEU A 216 -3.57 -35.23 24.55
N LYS A 217 -4.05 -35.89 23.49
CA LYS A 217 -4.29 -37.35 23.51
C LYS A 217 -3.01 -38.15 23.75
N ILE A 218 -1.90 -37.76 23.14
CA ILE A 218 -0.59 -38.39 23.38
C ILE A 218 -0.18 -38.24 24.86
N GLU A 219 -0.42 -37.07 25.45
CA GLU A 219 -0.12 -36.81 26.85
C GLU A 219 -1.01 -37.60 27.82
N GLU A 220 -2.29 -37.74 27.50
CA GLU A 220 -3.20 -38.66 28.20
C GLU A 220 -2.72 -40.11 28.15
N ILE A 221 -2.33 -40.60 26.97
CA ILE A 221 -1.78 -41.95 26.80
C ILE A 221 -0.49 -42.12 27.62
N LYS A 222 0.41 -41.14 27.61
CA LYS A 222 1.63 -41.15 28.45
C LYS A 222 1.28 -41.24 29.94
N ASN A 223 0.28 -40.50 30.39
CA ASN A 223 -0.18 -40.51 31.78
C ASN A 223 -0.83 -41.84 32.18
N LEU A 224 -1.61 -42.45 31.28
CA LEU A 224 -2.16 -43.79 31.50
C LEU A 224 -1.04 -44.83 31.58
N ASN A 225 -0.08 -44.77 30.66
CA ASN A 225 1.04 -45.70 30.63
C ASN A 225 1.93 -45.55 31.88
N SER A 226 2.18 -44.33 32.38
CA SER A 226 2.94 -44.12 33.61
C SER A 226 2.24 -44.69 34.85
N LYS A 227 0.91 -44.54 34.95
CA LYS A 227 0.09 -45.19 35.98
C LYS A 227 0.18 -46.70 35.89
N GLU A 228 0.12 -47.25 34.67
CA GLU A 228 0.19 -48.68 34.43
C GLU A 228 1.56 -49.26 34.78
N ILE A 229 2.65 -48.57 34.40
CA ILE A 229 4.02 -48.90 34.81
C ILE A 229 4.12 -48.93 36.34
N ASN A 230 3.58 -47.93 37.04
CA ASN A 230 3.62 -47.88 38.50
C ASN A 230 2.79 -49.02 39.14
N ASN A 231 1.61 -49.31 38.60
CA ASN A 231 0.81 -50.47 39.01
C ASN A 231 1.57 -51.79 38.79
N ASN A 232 2.25 -51.93 37.65
CA ASN A 232 3.08 -53.10 37.35
C ASN A 232 4.29 -53.19 38.29
N GLN A 233 4.92 -52.07 38.66
CA GLN A 233 5.96 -52.03 39.69
C GLN A 233 5.43 -52.49 41.06
N LYS A 234 4.24 -52.02 41.47
CA LYS A 234 3.59 -52.47 42.70
C LYS A 234 3.27 -53.97 42.65
N LYS A 235 2.71 -54.47 41.55
CA LYS A 235 2.48 -55.90 41.32
C LYS A 235 3.78 -56.69 41.40
N ASN A 236 4.85 -56.24 40.74
CA ASN A 236 6.17 -56.87 40.82
C ASN A 236 6.73 -56.87 42.25
N SER A 237 6.51 -55.80 43.03
CA SER A 237 6.91 -55.77 44.44
C SER A 237 6.11 -56.75 45.30
N ALA A 238 4.82 -56.94 44.98
CA ALA A 238 3.97 -57.93 45.63
C ALA A 238 4.36 -59.36 45.23
N ILE A 239 4.68 -59.59 43.95
CA ILE A 239 5.24 -60.86 43.45
C ILE A 239 6.54 -61.16 44.17
N LYS A 240 7.49 -60.23 44.26
CA LYS A 240 8.74 -60.42 45.03
C LYS A 240 8.50 -60.73 46.52
N LYS A 241 7.46 -60.14 47.12
CA LYS A 241 7.07 -60.47 48.50
C LYS A 241 6.46 -61.88 48.58
N ALA A 242 5.63 -62.26 47.61
CA ALA A 242 5.05 -63.60 47.52
C ALA A 242 6.15 -64.66 47.27
N GLU A 243 7.12 -64.38 46.40
CA GLU A 243 8.31 -65.22 46.19
C GLU A 243 9.10 -65.40 47.48
N LYS A 244 9.36 -64.34 48.25
CA LYS A 244 10.01 -64.46 49.58
C LYS A 244 9.20 -65.26 50.59
N ILE A 245 7.87 -65.17 50.55
CA ILE A 245 7.00 -65.99 51.41
C ILE A 245 7.03 -67.44 50.95
N GLN A 246 7.04 -67.68 49.64
CA GLN A 246 7.16 -69.01 49.05
C GLN A 246 8.49 -69.65 49.41
N GLU A 247 9.60 -68.91 49.31
CA GLU A 247 10.94 -69.36 49.70
C GLU A 247 11.03 -69.69 51.20
N LYS A 248 10.32 -68.93 52.05
CA LYS A 248 10.17 -69.25 53.48
C LYS A 248 9.30 -70.49 53.72
N LEU A 249 8.20 -70.64 52.99
CA LEU A 249 7.32 -71.82 53.07
C LEU A 249 8.01 -73.08 52.58
N ASP A 250 8.82 -72.98 51.53
CA ASP A 250 9.62 -74.08 51.01
C ASP A 250 10.76 -74.43 51.96
N GLY A 251 11.37 -73.43 52.62
CA GLY A 251 12.29 -73.63 53.74
C GLY A 251 11.64 -74.31 54.95
N GLU A 252 10.44 -73.91 55.34
CA GLU A 252 9.67 -74.53 56.43
C GLU A 252 9.16 -75.93 56.08
N LYS A 253 8.83 -76.20 54.82
CA LYS A 253 8.51 -77.55 54.34
C LYS A 253 9.71 -78.48 54.42
N LEU A 254 10.88 -78.00 54.00
CA LEU A 254 12.13 -78.78 54.07
C LEU A 254 12.53 -79.07 55.53
N GLN A 255 12.20 -78.15 56.46
CA GLN A 255 12.40 -78.34 57.89
C GLN A 255 11.42 -79.39 58.46
N ARG A 256 10.14 -79.33 58.08
CA ARG A 256 9.13 -80.33 58.48
C ARG A 256 9.43 -81.72 57.92
N GLU A 257 9.87 -81.83 56.67
CA GLU A 257 10.27 -83.11 56.07
C GLU A 257 11.47 -83.72 56.80
N LYS A 258 12.46 -82.90 57.22
CA LYS A 258 13.57 -83.38 58.07
C LYS A 258 13.09 -83.88 59.43
N GLU A 259 12.24 -83.12 60.12
CA GLU A 259 11.67 -83.53 61.41
C GLU A 259 10.80 -84.80 61.30
N GLU A 260 10.10 -84.97 60.18
CA GLU A 260 9.26 -86.14 59.92
C GLU A 260 10.10 -87.37 59.56
N THR A 261 11.20 -87.21 58.81
CA THR A 261 12.17 -88.31 58.59
C THR A 261 12.87 -88.76 59.87
N ASP A 262 13.22 -87.84 60.78
CA ASP A 262 13.83 -88.18 62.06
C ASP A 262 12.84 -88.88 63.00
N LYS A 263 11.57 -88.44 63.02
CA LYS A 263 10.50 -89.15 63.76
C LYS A 263 10.28 -90.55 63.21
N ASN A 264 10.23 -90.72 61.88
CA ASN A 264 10.04 -92.03 61.26
C ASN A 264 11.23 -92.97 61.48
N GLN A 265 12.46 -92.47 61.48
CA GLN A 265 13.63 -93.28 61.86
C GLN A 265 13.61 -93.70 63.34
N ARG A 266 13.09 -92.85 64.23
CA ARG A 266 12.93 -93.19 65.66
C ARG A 266 11.90 -94.29 65.86
N ILE A 267 10.76 -94.19 65.17
CA ILE A 267 9.69 -95.21 65.18
C ILE A 267 10.23 -96.55 64.68
N GLU A 268 11.04 -96.55 63.62
CA GLU A 268 11.55 -97.79 63.04
C GLU A 268 12.60 -98.49 63.93
N ARG A 269 13.39 -97.73 64.72
CA ARG A 269 14.28 -98.31 65.75
C ARG A 269 13.48 -98.97 66.86
N SER A 270 12.45 -98.30 67.38
CA SER A 270 11.60 -98.85 68.44
C SER A 270 10.80 -100.07 67.97
N LYS A 271 10.38 -100.15 66.70
CA LYS A 271 9.77 -101.37 66.15
C LYS A 271 10.74 -102.55 66.13
N LYS A 272 12.02 -102.33 65.77
CA LYS A 272 13.04 -103.39 65.78
C LYS A 272 13.31 -103.91 67.19
N GLU A 273 13.36 -103.03 68.19
CA GLU A 273 13.50 -103.41 69.59
C GLU A 273 12.28 -104.22 70.08
N ILE A 274 11.07 -103.82 69.70
CA ILE A 274 9.83 -104.57 70.01
C ILE A 274 9.87 -105.98 69.40
N ASP A 275 10.31 -106.11 68.15
CA ASP A 275 10.39 -107.43 67.49
C ASP A 275 11.48 -108.32 68.11
N GLU A 276 12.56 -107.75 68.60
CA GLU A 276 13.63 -108.48 69.30
C GLU A 276 13.16 -108.97 70.67
N VAL A 277 12.45 -108.14 71.43
CA VAL A 277 11.79 -108.52 72.69
C VAL A 277 10.72 -109.58 72.46
N LYS A 278 9.92 -109.47 71.39
CA LYS A 278 8.93 -110.50 71.03
C LYS A 278 9.60 -111.84 70.75
N ARG A 279 10.70 -111.87 69.99
CA ARG A 279 11.46 -113.11 69.71
C ARG A 279 12.04 -113.71 70.99
N MET A 280 12.54 -112.89 71.91
CA MET A 280 12.95 -113.35 73.24
C MET A 280 11.80 -113.97 74.03
N ASN A 281 10.61 -113.35 74.00
CA ASN A 281 9.41 -113.90 74.64
C ASN A 281 8.98 -115.21 74.00
N THR A 282 9.06 -115.35 72.67
CA THR A 282 8.76 -116.63 72.01
C THR A 282 9.74 -117.72 72.43
N ARG A 283 11.03 -117.40 72.58
CA ARG A 283 12.05 -118.34 73.08
C ARG A 283 11.82 -118.74 74.54
N LEU A 284 11.38 -117.80 75.38
CA LEU A 284 11.04 -118.08 76.78
C LEU A 284 9.79 -118.95 76.90
N ILE A 285 8.75 -118.67 76.11
CA ILE A 285 7.53 -119.49 76.04
C ILE A 285 7.87 -120.92 75.59
N HIS A 286 8.70 -121.08 74.56
CA HIS A 286 9.10 -122.41 74.06
C HIS A 286 9.92 -123.20 75.12
N LYS A 287 10.71 -122.49 75.93
CA LYS A 287 11.51 -123.08 77.01
C LYS A 287 10.68 -123.43 78.25
N ILE A 288 9.58 -122.71 78.47
CA ILE A 288 8.58 -123.04 79.49
C ILE A 288 7.76 -124.27 79.06
N GLN A 289 7.41 -124.39 77.77
CA GLN A 289 6.71 -125.57 77.24
C GLN A 289 7.61 -126.82 77.21
N GLU A 290 8.89 -126.71 76.86
CA GLU A 290 9.86 -127.82 76.97
C GLU A 290 10.05 -128.33 78.40
N LEU A 291 9.92 -127.45 79.41
CA LEU A 291 10.04 -127.85 80.81
C LEU A 291 8.74 -128.44 81.37
N GLN A 292 7.58 -128.09 80.78
CA GLN A 292 6.28 -128.65 81.18
C GLN A 292 5.95 -129.98 80.48
N GLU A 293 6.54 -130.27 79.32
CA GLU A 293 6.38 -131.58 78.65
C GLU A 293 7.32 -132.68 79.21
N ASN A 294 8.28 -132.33 80.07
CA ASN A 294 9.15 -133.29 80.77
C ASN A 294 8.68 -133.64 82.19
N GLU A 295 7.63 -132.99 82.72
CA GLU A 295 7.07 -133.28 84.05
C GLU A 295 5.88 -134.27 84.03
N ASP A 296 5.27 -134.55 82.87
CA ASP A 296 4.08 -135.40 82.76
C ASP A 296 4.36 -136.86 82.27
N THR A 297 5.62 -137.33 82.33
CA THR A 297 5.99 -138.74 81.96
C THR A 297 6.84 -139.52 82.97
N GLU A 298 7.22 -138.99 84.13
CA GLU A 298 8.03 -139.74 85.12
C GLU A 298 7.49 -139.73 86.57
N GLU A 299 6.17 -139.63 86.75
CA GLU A 299 5.49 -139.94 88.02
C GLU A 299 4.51 -141.13 87.86
N GLU A 300 4.99 -142.21 87.24
CA GLU A 300 4.27 -143.50 87.18
C GLU A 300 5.15 -144.75 87.40
N ILE A 301 6.39 -144.62 87.91
CA ILE A 301 7.20 -145.78 88.36
C ILE A 301 7.69 -145.58 89.79
N ARG A 302 6.73 -145.77 90.69
CA ARG A 302 6.94 -146.14 92.09
C ARG A 302 7.49 -147.57 92.17
N LYS A 303 8.46 -147.77 93.07
CA LYS A 303 8.82 -149.01 93.79
C LYS A 303 9.70 -150.03 93.04
N SER A 304 10.97 -150.11 93.42
CA SER A 304 11.66 -151.36 93.79
C SER A 304 13.09 -151.13 94.31
N LEU A 305 13.32 -151.52 95.58
CA LEU A 305 14.58 -152.01 96.18
C LEU A 305 15.71 -150.97 96.40
N GLU A 306 16.57 -150.98 97.42
CA GLU A 306 16.70 -151.61 98.75
C GLU A 306 17.91 -150.91 99.44
N THR A 307 17.98 -151.01 100.76
CA THR A 307 19.03 -150.66 101.77
C THR A 307 20.50 -151.09 101.48
N PRO A 308 21.52 -150.90 102.37
CA PRO A 308 21.80 -149.93 103.46
C PRO A 308 23.26 -149.35 103.50
N ASN A 309 23.50 -148.42 104.44
CA ASN A 309 24.73 -148.20 105.25
C ASN A 309 25.95 -147.34 104.78
N ARG A 310 26.22 -146.31 105.63
CA ARG A 310 27.48 -145.79 106.25
C ARG A 310 28.58 -144.98 105.50
N LEU A 311 28.79 -143.75 106.06
CA LEU A 311 30.03 -142.94 106.32
C LEU A 311 30.83 -142.46 105.07
N SER A 312 31.40 -141.24 104.94
CA SER A 312 32.00 -140.25 105.86
C SER A 312 32.25 -138.86 105.20
N GLU A 313 32.30 -137.80 106.03
CA GLU A 313 33.16 -136.58 105.99
C GLU A 313 33.17 -135.51 104.85
N ARG A 314 33.10 -134.23 105.33
CA ARG A 314 33.79 -132.98 104.90
C ARG A 314 33.17 -131.97 103.90
N LEU A 315 33.10 -130.73 104.42
CA LEU A 315 33.15 -129.39 103.80
C LEU A 315 31.82 -128.77 103.28
N SER A 316 31.64 -127.48 103.61
CA SER A 316 30.37 -126.83 103.96
C SER A 316 29.96 -125.68 103.01
N ILE A 317 28.85 -125.84 102.27
CA ILE A 317 28.11 -124.84 101.46
C ILE A 317 26.65 -125.36 101.29
N THR A 318 25.60 -124.52 101.32
CA THR A 318 24.51 -124.43 100.29
C THR A 318 23.21 -123.72 100.74
N PRO A 319 22.43 -123.16 99.79
CA PRO A 319 21.36 -122.18 100.01
C PRO A 319 19.94 -122.76 99.89
N ARG A 320 18.97 -122.19 100.63
CA ARG A 320 17.56 -122.58 100.54
C ARG A 320 16.81 -121.75 99.49
N MET A 321 16.55 -122.43 98.38
CA MET A 321 15.62 -122.08 97.31
C MET A 321 14.21 -121.88 97.85
N GLY A 322 13.69 -120.67 97.64
CA GLY A 322 12.27 -120.36 97.58
C GLY A 322 11.78 -120.47 96.13
N ASP A 323 10.54 -120.92 95.98
CA ASP A 323 9.64 -120.87 94.81
C ASP A 323 10.29 -120.51 93.43
N PRO A 324 10.64 -121.51 92.60
CA PRO A 324 11.38 -121.32 91.35
C PRO A 324 10.60 -120.60 90.25
N TYR A 325 9.31 -120.32 90.45
CA TYR A 325 8.47 -119.60 89.49
C TYR A 325 8.30 -118.11 89.79
N LYS A 326 8.80 -117.63 90.93
CA LYS A 326 8.62 -116.24 91.35
C LYS A 326 9.44 -115.26 90.52
N LEU A 327 10.70 -115.58 90.24
CA LEU A 327 11.58 -114.71 89.45
C LEU A 327 11.13 -114.58 87.99
N LEU A 328 10.63 -115.68 87.39
CA LEU A 328 10.10 -115.69 86.02
C LEU A 328 8.74 -114.98 85.91
N ARG A 329 7.86 -115.10 86.92
CA ARG A 329 6.61 -114.32 86.96
C ARG A 329 6.86 -112.83 87.18
N ASP A 330 7.82 -112.47 88.02
CA ASP A 330 8.19 -111.08 88.28
C ASP A 330 8.87 -110.44 87.05
N GLN A 331 9.69 -111.19 86.29
CA GLN A 331 10.21 -110.75 84.99
C GLN A 331 9.11 -110.61 83.93
N LEU A 332 8.18 -111.55 83.85
CA LEU A 332 7.07 -111.47 82.89
C LEU A 332 6.13 -110.30 83.20
N LYS A 333 5.85 -110.04 84.49
CA LYS A 333 5.09 -108.85 84.92
C LYS A 333 5.81 -107.55 84.57
N SER A 334 7.11 -107.45 84.84
CA SER A 334 7.93 -106.29 84.47
C SER A 334 7.88 -106.01 82.98
N GLN A 335 8.00 -107.04 82.14
CA GLN A 335 7.93 -106.89 80.68
C GLN A 335 6.53 -106.54 80.16
N ILE A 336 5.46 -107.04 80.80
CA ILE A 336 4.08 -106.68 80.45
C ILE A 336 3.79 -105.20 80.81
N GLU A 337 4.33 -104.71 81.92
CA GLU A 337 4.23 -103.29 82.31
C GLU A 337 5.00 -102.39 81.34
N GLU A 338 6.20 -102.80 80.92
CA GLU A 338 7.02 -102.06 79.95
C GLU A 338 6.34 -101.99 78.56
N ILE A 339 5.75 -103.09 78.09
CA ILE A 339 4.95 -103.12 76.86
C ILE A 339 3.73 -102.19 76.96
N SER A 340 3.04 -102.19 78.11
CA SER A 340 1.86 -101.34 78.31
C SER A 340 2.22 -99.84 78.30
N LYS A 341 3.40 -99.49 78.83
CA LYS A 341 3.90 -98.11 78.85
C LYS A 341 4.24 -97.61 77.43
N LEU A 342 4.91 -98.44 76.63
CA LEU A 342 5.23 -98.13 75.24
C LEU A 342 3.98 -97.99 74.35
N GLN A 343 2.95 -98.81 74.59
CA GLN A 343 1.67 -98.69 73.86
C GLN A 343 0.94 -97.38 74.17
N LEU A 344 1.07 -96.84 75.38
CA LEU A 344 0.48 -95.56 75.77
C LEU A 344 1.17 -94.37 75.06
N GLU A 345 2.50 -94.41 74.92
CA GLU A 345 3.27 -93.39 74.19
C GLU A 345 2.94 -93.36 72.68
N ILE A 346 2.68 -94.52 72.07
CA ILE A 346 2.23 -94.62 70.67
C ILE A 346 0.82 -94.03 70.49
N LYS A 347 -0.04 -94.13 71.51
CA LYS A 347 -1.40 -93.61 71.43
C LYS A 347 -1.45 -92.09 71.58
N ASN A 348 -0.61 -91.53 72.44
CA ASN A 348 -0.52 -90.07 72.66
C ASN A 348 0.11 -89.34 71.46
N SER A 349 1.05 -89.97 70.74
CA SER A 349 1.66 -89.39 69.54
C SER A 349 0.74 -89.34 68.31
N LYS A 350 -0.41 -90.04 68.33
CA LYS A 350 -1.40 -90.01 67.23
C LYS A 350 -2.49 -88.94 67.37
N ASN A 351 -2.66 -88.33 68.55
CA ASN A 351 -3.78 -87.43 68.82
C ASN A 351 -3.43 -85.92 68.71
N GLU A 352 -2.19 -85.54 68.40
CA GLU A 352 -1.78 -84.13 68.27
C GLU A 352 -1.91 -83.57 66.83
N SER A 353 -2.49 -84.29 65.85
CA SER A 353 -2.46 -83.90 64.43
C SER A 353 -3.71 -83.19 63.87
N THR A 354 -4.67 -82.76 64.70
CA THR A 354 -5.86 -82.03 64.20
C THR A 354 -6.11 -80.72 64.95
N PHE A 355 -5.51 -79.63 64.46
CA PHE A 355 -5.87 -78.25 64.87
C PHE A 355 -5.93 -77.28 63.68
N THR A 356 -7.16 -76.85 63.38
CA THR A 356 -7.73 -75.63 62.77
C THR A 356 -6.97 -74.78 61.73
N LEU A 357 -7.58 -74.65 60.53
CA LEU A 357 -7.32 -73.61 59.52
C LEU A 357 -8.41 -72.52 59.62
N ASN A 358 -8.03 -71.30 60.00
CA ASN A 358 -8.88 -70.11 60.02
C ASN A 358 -8.90 -69.42 58.64
N LYS A 359 -10.08 -69.06 58.16
CA LYS A 359 -10.35 -68.25 56.95
C LYS A 359 -10.77 -66.84 57.36
N GLU A 360 -9.95 -65.85 57.05
CA GLU A 360 -10.28 -64.41 56.95
C GLU A 360 -9.37 -63.85 55.83
N SER A 361 -9.70 -62.88 54.98
CA SER A 361 -10.90 -62.12 54.66
C SER A 361 -10.62 -61.49 53.27
N MET A 362 -11.60 -61.45 52.37
CA MET A 362 -11.56 -60.57 51.19
C MET A 362 -12.55 -59.43 51.43
N ARG A 363 -12.09 -58.19 51.32
CA ARG A 363 -12.95 -57.03 51.10
C ARG A 363 -12.57 -56.37 49.78
N ASP A 364 -13.60 -56.20 48.98
CA ASP A 364 -13.63 -55.48 47.71
C ASP A 364 -13.96 -54.00 48.00
N PRO A 365 -13.27 -53.01 47.37
CA PRO A 365 -13.69 -51.62 47.44
C PRO A 365 -14.03 -51.09 46.03
N PHE A 366 -15.31 -51.13 45.68
CA PHE A 366 -15.88 -50.31 44.61
C PHE A 366 -16.99 -49.44 45.19
N GLU A 367 -16.66 -48.19 45.49
CA GLU A 367 -17.64 -47.11 45.58
C GLU A 367 -16.93 -45.75 45.56
N ARG A 368 -17.57 -44.78 44.91
CA ARG A 368 -17.30 -43.32 44.86
C ARG A 368 -16.45 -42.81 43.68
N ASP A 369 -16.75 -41.70 43.02
CA ASP A 369 -17.78 -40.66 43.21
C ASP A 369 -18.03 -39.94 41.87
N GLN A 370 -19.27 -39.48 41.69
CA GLN A 370 -19.66 -38.47 40.72
C GLN A 370 -19.21 -37.09 41.24
N CYS A 371 -18.71 -36.19 40.37
CA CYS A 371 -18.98 -34.77 40.56
C CYS A 371 -18.82 -33.91 39.30
N LYS A 372 -19.69 -32.89 39.27
CA LYS A 372 -20.05 -31.93 38.23
C LYS A 372 -19.02 -30.79 38.06
N CYS A 373 -18.91 -30.26 36.84
CA CYS A 373 -18.56 -28.86 36.55
C CYS A 373 -19.48 -28.41 35.38
N VAL A 374 -20.50 -27.59 35.60
CA VAL A 374 -20.52 -26.10 35.61
C VAL A 374 -19.90 -25.50 34.35
N LEU A 375 -20.78 -25.12 33.42
CA LEU A 375 -20.51 -24.25 32.26
C LEU A 375 -20.81 -22.80 32.66
N GLN A 376 -19.86 -21.91 32.40
CA GLN A 376 -20.07 -20.48 32.23
C GLN A 376 -19.24 -20.02 31.04
#